data_AF-A0A8J2LJ71-F1
#
_entry.id   AF-A0A8J2LJ71-F1
#
_cell.length_a   1.000
_cell.length_b   1.000
_cell.length_c   1.000
_cell.angle_alpha   90.00
_cell.angle_beta   90.00
_cell.angle_gamma   90.00
#
_symmetry.space_group_name_H-M   'P 1'
#
loop_
_entity.id
_entity.type
_entity.pdbx_description
1 polymer ?
#
loop_
_entity_poly.entity_id
_entity_poly.type
_entity_poly.pdbx_seq_one_letter_code
_entity_poly.pdbx_strand_id
1 'polypeptide(L)'
;EKRLEGLRDTQESVQGLSLWCQANKRHSQAIVDTWLRILRKSPVEKRLTMFYLANDIVQHAKRKSDVTIVNQWAFAVQKAT
;
A
#
# COMPACT_ATOMS: atom_id res chain seq x y z
N GLU A 1 4.29 -2.79 10.92
CA GLU A 1 3.09 -2.08 11.42
C GLU A 1 3.32 -0.58 11.58
N LYS A 2 4.22 -0.13 12.48
CA LYS A 2 4.43 1.30 12.81
C LYS A 2 4.45 2.30 11.63
N ARG A 3 5.09 1.98 10.50
CA ARG A 3 5.14 2.87 9.31
C ARG A 3 3.79 3.03 8.60
N LEU A 4 3.01 1.95 8.50
CA LEU A 4 1.67 1.96 7.91
C LEU A 4 0.65 2.62 8.84
N GLU A 5 0.82 2.46 10.16
CA GLU A 5 -0.01 3.12 11.16
C GLU A 5 0.21 4.64 11.19
N GLY A 6 1.44 5.09 10.94
CA GLY A 6 1.81 6.51 10.86
C GLY A 6 1.53 7.18 9.51
N LEU A 7 0.81 6.51 8.59
CA LEU A 7 0.43 7.11 7.31
C LEU A 7 -0.50 8.32 7.55
N ARG A 8 -0.08 9.49 7.05
CA ARG A 8 -0.86 10.74 7.06
C ARG A 8 -1.55 10.94 5.72
N ASP A 9 -2.61 11.73 5.72
CA ASP A 9 -3.41 12.15 4.58
C ASP A 9 -2.73 13.24 3.71
N THR A 10 -1.39 13.28 3.69
CA THR A 10 -0.64 14.20 2.83
C THR A 10 0.05 13.44 1.70
N GLN A 11 0.21 14.11 0.55
CA GLN A 11 0.85 13.52 -0.62
C GLN A 11 2.30 13.10 -0.32
N GLU A 12 3.08 13.88 0.44
CA GLU A 12 4.45 13.50 0.78
C GLU A 12 4.50 12.23 1.66
N SER A 13 3.53 12.08 2.58
CA SER A 13 3.46 10.90 3.44
C SER A 13 3.15 9.64 2.63
N VAL A 14 2.23 9.73 1.67
CA VAL A 14 1.86 8.63 0.78
C VAL A 14 3.03 8.23 -0.12
N GLN A 15 3.66 9.21 -0.78
CA GLN A 15 4.80 8.97 -1.67
C GLN A 15 6.01 8.40 -0.92
N GLY A 16 6.34 8.96 0.23
CA GLY A 16 7.45 8.47 1.05
C GLY A 16 7.26 7.02 1.47
N LEU A 17 6.03 6.65 1.85
CA LEU A 17 5.74 5.26 2.23
C LEU A 17 5.69 4.32 1.02
N SER A 18 5.14 4.77 -0.12
CA SER A 18 5.16 4.01 -1.37
C SER A 18 6.59 3.69 -1.84
N LEU A 19 7.49 4.68 -1.80
CA LEU A 19 8.90 4.47 -2.14
C LEU A 19 9.56 3.46 -1.20
N TRP A 20 9.25 3.52 0.10
CA TRP A 20 9.73 2.53 1.05
C TRP A 20 9.20 1.12 0.72
N CYS A 21 7.92 0.97 0.36
CA CYS A 21 7.35 -0.30 -0.07
C CYS A 21 8.04 -0.85 -1.32
N GLN A 22 8.32 0.01 -2.31
CA GLN A 22 9.03 -0.36 -3.54
C GLN A 22 10.47 -0.81 -3.27
N ALA A 23 11.19 -0.10 -2.39
CA ALA A 23 12.55 -0.49 -1.98
C ALA A 23 12.56 -1.83 -1.23
N ASN A 24 11.48 -2.15 -0.51
CA ASN A 24 11.33 -3.37 0.29
C ASN A 24 10.50 -4.45 -0.40
N LYS A 25 10.50 -4.50 -1.75
CA LYS A 25 9.69 -5.45 -2.53
C LYS A 25 9.92 -6.93 -2.19
N ARG A 26 11.09 -7.30 -1.66
CA ARG A 26 11.36 -8.66 -1.15
C ARG A 26 10.40 -9.06 0.00
N HIS A 27 9.88 -8.08 0.73
CA HIS A 27 8.94 -8.25 1.83
C HIS A 27 7.51 -7.81 1.45
N SER A 28 7.21 -7.69 0.16
CA SER A 28 5.92 -7.15 -0.32
C SER A 28 4.72 -7.91 0.23
N GLN A 29 4.83 -9.23 0.39
CA GLN A 29 3.77 -10.06 0.97
C GLN A 29 3.47 -9.67 2.41
N ALA A 30 4.49 -9.58 3.26
CA ALA A 30 4.33 -9.16 4.65
C ALA A 30 3.80 -7.72 4.75
N ILE A 31 4.21 -6.83 3.85
CA ILE A 31 3.71 -5.45 3.78
C ILE A 31 2.22 -5.43 3.45
N VAL A 32 1.80 -6.18 2.43
CA VAL A 32 0.40 -6.27 1.98
C VAL A 32 -0.49 -6.89 3.06
N ASP A 33 -0.04 -7.96 3.71
CA ASP A 33 -0.79 -8.59 4.80
C ASP A 33 -0.96 -7.64 6.01
N THR A 34 0.08 -6.86 6.30
CA THR A 34 0.04 -5.82 7.34
C THR A 34 -0.89 -4.68 6.93
N TRP A 35 -0.84 -4.24 5.68
CA TRP A 35 -1.72 -3.21 5.13
C TRP A 35 -3.19 -3.63 5.27
N LEU A 36 -3.53 -4.87 4.90
CA LEU A 36 -4.90 -5.38 5.02
C LEU A 36 -5.38 -5.44 6.48
N ARG A 37 -4.50 -5.84 7.41
CA ARG A 37 -4.79 -5.86 8.85
C ARG A 37 -5.09 -4.46 9.39
N ILE A 38 -4.29 -3.46 9.03
CA ILE A 38 -4.47 -2.07 9.48
C ILE A 38 -5.71 -1.46 8.82
N LEU A 39 -5.94 -1.72 7.54
CA LEU A 39 -7.10 -1.22 6.79
C LEU A 39 -8.42 -1.65 7.45
N ARG A 40 -8.54 -2.94 7.81
CA ARG A 40 -9.73 -3.48 8.48
C ARG A 40 -10.03 -2.80 9.82
N LYS A 41 -8.99 -2.41 10.57
CA LYS A 41 -9.10 -1.75 11.88
C LYS A 41 -9.24 -0.22 11.79
N SER A 42 -9.01 0.37 10.62
CA SER A 42 -8.97 1.82 10.45
C SER A 42 -10.36 2.42 10.18
N PRO A 43 -10.63 3.67 10.61
CA PRO A 43 -11.83 4.41 10.23
C PRO A 43 -11.82 4.76 8.74
N VAL A 44 -12.99 5.11 8.18
CA VAL A 44 -13.20 5.34 6.74
C VAL A 44 -12.21 6.36 6.16
N GLU A 45 -11.98 7.48 6.85
CA GLU A 45 -11.05 8.53 6.44
C GLU A 45 -9.63 7.98 6.24
N LYS A 46 -9.15 7.17 7.19
CA LYS A 46 -7.82 6.54 7.10
C LYS A 46 -7.78 5.42 6.07
N ARG A 47 -8.89 4.72 5.82
CA ARG A 47 -8.99 3.71 4.76
C ARG A 47 -8.77 4.33 3.38
N LEU A 48 -9.35 5.50 3.12
CA LEU A 48 -9.14 6.21 1.86
C LEU A 48 -7.65 6.50 1.62
N THR A 49 -6.95 7.02 2.62
CA THR A 49 -5.50 7.25 2.54
C THR A 49 -4.71 5.97 2.29
N MET A 50 -5.12 4.85 2.90
CA MET A 50 -4.51 3.54 2.63
C MET A 50 -4.76 3.03 1.20
N PHE A 51 -5.88 3.37 0.57
CA PHE A 51 -6.13 3.10 -0.85
C PHE A 51 -5.28 3.99 -1.76
N TYR A 52 -5.03 5.26 -1.40
CA TYR A 52 -4.10 6.11 -2.14
C TYR A 52 -2.68 5.53 -2.15
N LEU A 53 -2.22 4.99 -1.02
CA LEU A 53 -0.96 4.25 -0.96
C LEU A 53 -0.93 3.06 -1.93
N ALA A 54 -1.96 2.21 -1.90
CA ALA A 54 -2.03 1.04 -2.77
C ALA A 54 -2.03 1.44 -4.25
N ASN A 55 -2.78 2.49 -4.60
CA ASN A 55 -2.82 3.04 -5.94
C ASN A 55 -1.45 3.54 -6.41
N ASP A 56 -0.75 4.33 -5.58
CA ASP A 56 0.58 4.85 -5.91
C ASP A 56 1.60 3.71 -6.16
N ILE A 57 1.59 2.68 -5.29
CA ILE A 57 2.46 1.50 -5.44
C ILE A 57 2.16 0.75 -6.75
N VAL A 58 0.89 0.51 -7.06
CA VAL A 58 0.47 -0.18 -8.29
C VAL A 58 0.87 0.62 -9.53
N GLN A 59 0.66 1.94 -9.52
CA GLN A 59 1.06 2.80 -10.64
C GLN A 59 2.57 2.79 -10.85
N HIS A 60 3.36 2.89 -9.79
CA HIS A 60 4.82 2.79 -9.88
C HIS A 60 5.29 1.41 -10.37
N ALA A 61 4.67 0.33 -9.90
CA ALA A 61 4.97 -1.02 -10.35
C ALA A 61 4.65 -1.21 -11.85
N LYS A 62 3.51 -0.68 -12.32
CA LYS A 62 3.15 -0.68 -13.75
C LYS A 62 4.16 0.07 -14.61
N ARG A 63 4.62 1.25 -14.19
CA ARG A 63 5.65 2.03 -14.91
C ARG A 63 6.98 1.27 -15.04
N LYS A 64 7.29 0.39 -14.08
CA LYS A 64 8.50 -0.46 -14.06
C LYS A 64 8.26 -1.87 -14.62
N SER A 65 7.07 -2.15 -15.14
CA SER A 65 6.65 -3.49 -15.60
C SER A 65 6.81 -4.60 -14.56
N ASP A 66 6.66 -4.28 -13.26
CA ASP A 66 6.74 -5.25 -12.16
C ASP A 66 5.36 -5.90 -11.90
N VAL A 67 5.03 -6.88 -12.76
CA VAL A 67 3.71 -7.55 -12.79
C VAL A 67 3.39 -8.27 -11.48
N THR A 68 4.42 -8.80 -10.78
CA THR A 68 4.24 -9.49 -9.50
C THR A 68 3.65 -8.57 -8.44
N ILE A 69 4.21 -7.37 -8.29
CA ILE A 69 3.70 -6.37 -7.34
C ILE A 69 2.30 -5.90 -7.75
N VAL A 70 2.06 -5.67 -9.04
CA VAL A 70 0.74 -5.27 -9.54
C VAL A 70 -0.33 -6.31 -9.16
N ASN A 71 -0.09 -7.59 -9.43
CA ASN A 71 -1.05 -8.65 -9.13
C ASN A 71 -1.29 -8.80 -7.62
N GLN A 72 -0.22 -8.70 -6.82
CA GLN A 72 -0.30 -8.85 -5.37
C GLN A 72 -1.15 -7.75 -4.73
N TRP A 73 -0.94 -6.48 -5.12
CA TRP A 73 -1.72 -5.37 -4.61
C TRP A 73 -3.14 -5.34 -5.19
N ALA A 74 -3.33 -5.74 -6.45
CA ALA A 74 -4.67 -5.88 -7.04
C ALA A 74 -5.52 -6.90 -6.26
N PHE A 75 -4.95 -8.07 -5.95
CA PHE A 75 -5.61 -9.08 -5.15
C PHE A 75 -5.90 -8.61 -3.71
N ALA A 76 -4.99 -7.85 -3.11
CA ALA A 76 -5.20 -7.29 -1.78
C ALA A 76 -6.33 -6.25 -1.74
N VAL A 77 -6.42 -5.40 -2.76
CA VAL A 77 -7.51 -4.43 -2.94
C VAL A 77 -8.83 -5.16 -3.12
N GLN A 78 -8.89 -6.23 -3.92
CA GLN A 78 -10.09 -7.06 -4.05
C GLN A 78 -10.54 -7.69 -2.72
N LYS A 79 -9.60 -8.11 -1.87
CA LYS A 79 -9.90 -8.64 -0.52
C LYS A 79 -10.34 -7.59 0.49
N ALA A 80 -10.12 -6.31 0.18
CA ALA A 80 -10.44 -5.19 1.05
C ALA A 80 -11.85 -4.61 0.78
N THR A 81 -12.37 -4.81 -0.42
CA THR A 81 -13.74 -4.46 -0.84
C THR A 81 -14.71 -5.56 -0.46
#